data_AF-A0A523HSA2-F1
#
_entry.id   AF-A0A523HSA2-F1
#
_cell.length_a   1.000
_cell.length_b   1.000
_cell.length_c   1.000
_cell.angle_alpha   90.00
_cell.angle_beta   90.00
_cell.angle_gamma   90.00
#
_symmetry.space_group_name_H-M   'P 1'
#
loop_
_entity.id
_entity.type
_entity.pdbx_description
1 polymer ?
#
loop_
_entity_poly.entity_id
_entity_poly.type
_entity_poly.pdbx_seq_one_letter_code
_entity_poly.pdbx_strand_id
1 'polypeptide(L)'
;FVEEVAASLERSSQMAVNDLGYRQPPDDAGVDGPEYDVYIQSLGNGVYGETFAEEEVTETPQNDFRSYIRIDNDFNNGHFTSGVPGAQVTIAHEYLHAIQFGYRTFKTNDEIFYYELSSIWMEDVVYDDVNDYYQYLPGYFQARNSPFNQFTGANLGEAIWNHFLEQKFEDRALLRRPWEIMESGVLAMEAIDRSLRERGSTFADELAEFAVWNYFTGSRADAINFYEEGSAYPEVTLNGDFDLTSEISVNDSSRASTFRYYKFTTLTSGGIVITGSAENAENWRFAAIIIKPGNSVDFHVFNILAGRSLGFIPQFSEIIVVPVNALVVDGDDLPQLSRTFLNFDFKIQSTPATASEQGIKDISPNPFFIPRHPKVVFRFEPVSSDVFEVKVLTSDGRVVKTANLSDGSGALGSGAFSWDGRNDKGEAVASGVYIFLLKQDGFHQFRKFAVIHE
;
A
#
# COMPACT_ATOMS: atom_id res chain seq x y z
N PHE A 1 1.13 36.58 14.93
CA PHE A 1 1.64 36.17 13.61
C PHE A 1 3.12 35.87 13.67
N VAL A 2 4.02 36.85 13.86
CA VAL A 2 5.47 36.57 13.99
C VAL A 2 5.78 35.53 15.08
N GLU A 3 5.16 35.64 16.25
CA GLU A 3 5.29 34.64 17.34
C GLU A 3 4.80 33.24 16.94
N GLU A 4 3.76 33.16 16.09
CA GLU A 4 3.23 31.88 15.60
C GLU A 4 4.18 31.25 14.57
N VAL A 5 4.78 32.07 13.70
CA VAL A 5 5.80 31.63 12.74
C VAL A 5 7.03 31.10 13.49
N ALA A 6 7.50 31.82 14.51
CA ALA A 6 8.62 31.38 15.33
C ALA A 6 8.32 30.06 16.07
N ALA A 7 7.14 29.96 16.70
CA ALA A 7 6.69 28.72 17.34
C ALA A 7 6.55 27.55 16.35
N SER A 8 6.16 27.87 15.10
CA SER A 8 6.09 26.87 14.03
C SER A 8 7.46 26.34 13.64
N LEU A 9 8.46 27.22 13.55
CA LEU A 9 9.84 26.83 13.26
C LEU A 9 10.43 25.94 14.36
N GLU A 10 10.18 26.30 15.62
CA GLU A 10 10.58 25.48 16.77
C GLU A 10 9.92 24.09 16.74
N ARG A 11 8.63 24.02 16.40
CA ARG A 11 7.89 22.76 16.27
C ARG A 11 8.41 21.91 15.11
N SER A 12 8.64 22.51 13.94
CA SER A 12 9.21 21.83 12.78
C SER A 12 10.62 21.31 13.08
N SER A 13 11.44 22.08 13.80
CA SER A 13 12.76 21.66 14.27
C SER A 13 12.69 20.50 15.25
N GLN A 14 11.81 20.56 16.25
CA GLN A 14 11.58 19.45 17.18
C GLN A 14 11.19 18.17 16.42
N MET A 15 10.22 18.25 15.51
CA MET A 15 9.75 17.08 14.77
C MET A 15 10.83 16.52 13.83
N ALA A 16 11.37 17.35 12.93
CA ALA A 16 12.29 16.88 11.91
C ALA A 16 13.64 16.44 12.50
N VAL A 17 14.24 17.25 13.38
CA VAL A 17 15.60 17.00 13.89
C VAL A 17 15.57 16.05 15.08
N ASN A 18 14.74 16.32 16.09
CA ASN A 18 14.83 15.57 17.35
C ASN A 18 14.01 14.27 17.31
N ASP A 19 12.81 14.30 16.74
CA ASP A 19 11.91 13.13 16.73
C ASP A 19 12.22 12.19 15.57
N LEU A 20 12.46 12.74 14.36
CA LEU A 20 12.75 11.96 13.14
C LEU A 20 14.25 11.78 12.86
N GLY A 21 15.10 12.55 13.53
CA GLY A 21 16.55 12.41 13.43
C GLY A 21 17.17 13.01 12.16
N TYR A 22 16.48 13.88 11.43
CA TYR A 22 17.12 14.60 10.34
C TYR A 22 18.27 15.47 10.88
N ARG A 23 19.21 15.83 10.02
CA ARG A 23 20.25 16.81 10.39
C ARG A 23 19.62 18.17 10.64
N GLN A 24 20.31 18.99 11.43
CA GLN A 24 20.02 20.42 11.46
C GLN A 24 20.32 21.03 10.08
N PRO A 25 19.57 22.07 9.67
CA PRO A 25 19.97 22.85 8.51
C PRO A 25 21.39 23.42 8.73
N PRO A 26 22.16 23.63 7.65
CA PRO A 26 23.42 24.36 7.76
C PRO A 26 23.21 25.74 8.39
N ASP A 27 24.23 26.24 9.10
CA ASP A 27 24.22 27.64 9.56
C ASP A 27 24.19 28.60 8.37
N ASP A 28 23.76 29.84 8.59
CA ASP A 28 23.79 30.94 7.63
C ASP A 28 25.04 31.83 7.83
N ALA A 29 26.14 31.26 8.34
CA ALA A 29 27.39 31.95 8.66
C ALA A 29 27.25 33.16 9.61
N GLY A 30 26.13 33.27 10.35
CA GLY A 30 25.89 34.37 11.27
C GLY A 30 25.36 35.64 10.58
N VAL A 31 24.79 35.51 9.38
CA VAL A 31 24.07 36.61 8.70
C VAL A 31 22.85 36.95 9.55
N ASP A 32 22.66 38.24 9.84
CA ASP A 32 21.55 38.79 10.63
C ASP A 32 21.29 38.20 12.04
N GLY A 33 22.10 37.24 12.51
CA GLY A 33 22.08 36.67 13.86
C GLY A 33 22.78 35.32 13.90
N PRO A 34 22.97 34.69 15.08
CA PRO A 34 23.39 33.29 15.17
C PRO A 34 22.24 32.29 14.93
N GLU A 35 20.99 32.75 14.86
CA GLU A 35 19.81 31.96 14.56
C GLU A 35 19.58 31.82 13.06
N TYR A 36 18.95 30.72 12.62
CA TYR A 36 18.61 30.51 11.20
C TYR A 36 17.57 31.52 10.70
N ASP A 37 17.87 32.17 9.57
CA ASP A 37 17.08 33.26 9.02
C ASP A 37 15.71 32.87 8.42
N VAL A 38 14.66 33.55 8.88
CA VAL A 38 13.29 33.50 8.33
C VAL A 38 12.73 34.91 8.12
N TYR A 39 12.50 35.27 6.87
CA TYR A 39 12.00 36.57 6.45
C TYR A 39 10.49 36.53 6.16
N ILE A 40 9.73 37.44 6.78
CA ILE A 40 8.29 37.59 6.56
C ILE A 40 8.05 38.82 5.68
N GLN A 41 7.48 38.62 4.49
CA GLN A 41 7.25 39.69 3.53
C GLN A 41 6.08 39.37 2.60
N SER A 42 5.57 40.35 1.85
CA SER A 42 4.52 40.08 0.87
C SER A 42 5.11 39.37 -0.35
N LEU A 43 4.64 38.15 -0.63
CA LEU A 43 5.10 37.32 -1.75
C LEU A 43 4.18 37.39 -2.97
N GLY A 44 3.04 38.07 -2.86
CA GLY A 44 2.08 38.24 -3.93
C GLY A 44 0.98 37.17 -3.88
N ASN A 45 0.39 36.84 -5.02
CA ASN A 45 -0.79 35.99 -5.07
C ASN A 45 -0.40 34.51 -5.22
N GLY A 46 -0.80 33.67 -4.26
CA GLY A 46 -0.69 32.21 -4.30
C GLY A 46 0.69 31.64 -3.98
N VAL A 47 1.67 32.46 -3.56
CA VAL A 47 3.00 32.00 -3.14
C VAL A 47 3.05 31.95 -1.61
N TYR A 48 3.10 30.75 -1.04
CA TYR A 48 3.12 30.54 0.41
C TYR A 48 4.47 30.89 1.02
N GLY A 49 5.55 30.31 0.49
CA GLY A 49 6.91 30.48 0.94
C GLY A 49 7.92 29.95 -0.08
N GLU A 50 9.19 30.22 0.18
CA GLU A 50 10.33 29.78 -0.63
C GLU A 50 11.59 29.69 0.24
N THR A 51 12.37 28.62 0.07
CA THR A 51 13.71 28.46 0.65
C THR A 51 14.78 28.76 -0.40
N PHE A 52 15.68 29.69 -0.08
CA PHE A 52 16.74 30.12 -1.00
C PHE A 52 18.08 29.58 -0.53
N ALA A 53 18.74 28.79 -1.39
CA ALA A 53 20.15 28.43 -1.19
C ALA A 53 21.06 29.63 -1.47
N GLU A 54 22.10 29.80 -0.67
CA GLU A 54 23.03 30.92 -0.73
C GLU A 54 24.45 30.50 -1.11
N GLU A 55 25.15 29.84 -0.20
CA GLU A 55 26.56 29.47 -0.37
C GLU A 55 26.85 28.03 0.06
N GLU A 56 27.78 27.40 -0.62
CA GLU A 56 28.24 26.04 -0.31
C GLU A 56 29.03 26.02 1.01
N VAL A 57 28.78 25.03 1.86
CA VAL A 57 29.52 24.85 3.11
C VAL A 57 30.77 23.99 2.86
N THR A 58 31.84 24.64 2.41
CA THR A 58 33.07 23.98 1.94
C THR A 58 33.83 23.17 3.01
N GLU A 59 33.46 23.31 4.28
CA GLU A 59 34.05 22.58 5.40
C GLU A 59 33.54 21.14 5.54
N THR A 60 32.46 20.78 4.85
CA THR A 60 31.89 19.43 4.91
C THR A 60 32.29 18.60 3.68
N PRO A 61 32.30 17.26 3.78
CA PRO A 61 32.56 16.40 2.63
C PRO A 61 31.37 16.28 1.65
N GLN A 62 30.19 16.78 2.02
CA GLN A 62 28.98 16.75 1.21
C GLN A 62 28.76 18.09 0.49
N ASN A 63 27.89 18.10 -0.52
CA ASN A 63 27.60 19.30 -1.31
C ASN A 63 26.45 20.10 -0.67
N ASP A 64 26.60 20.44 0.61
CA ASP A 64 25.59 21.16 1.41
C ASP A 64 25.68 22.68 1.25
N PHE A 65 24.54 23.34 1.43
CA PHE A 65 24.38 24.77 1.17
C PHE A 65 23.71 25.46 2.35
N ARG A 66 24.21 26.63 2.70
CA ARG A 66 23.51 27.60 3.54
C ARG A 66 22.25 28.07 2.84
N SER A 67 21.24 28.41 3.61
CA SER A 67 19.96 28.89 3.09
C SER A 67 19.23 29.78 4.09
N TYR A 68 18.23 30.49 3.61
CA TYR A 68 17.23 31.17 4.43
C TYR A 68 15.82 30.90 3.89
N ILE A 69 14.81 31.17 4.71
CA ILE A 69 13.39 31.01 4.33
C ILE A 69 12.74 32.39 4.12
N ARG A 70 11.85 32.50 3.12
CA ARG A 70 10.89 33.60 2.97
C ARG A 70 9.48 33.04 3.02
N ILE A 71 8.60 33.70 3.76
CA ILE A 71 7.16 33.36 3.79
C ILE A 71 6.29 34.59 3.57
N ASP A 72 5.06 34.35 3.09
CA ASP A 72 4.08 35.40 2.92
C ASP A 72 3.69 36.04 4.27
N ASN A 73 3.35 37.32 4.24
CA ASN A 73 3.10 38.08 5.46
C ASN A 73 1.64 38.02 5.94
N ASP A 74 0.71 37.50 5.13
CA ASP A 74 -0.70 37.47 5.48
C ASP A 74 -1.44 36.16 5.18
N PHE A 75 -0.94 35.35 4.24
CA PHE A 75 -1.55 34.09 3.81
C PHE A 75 -3.04 34.23 3.45
N ASN A 76 -3.46 35.38 2.91
CA ASN A 76 -4.87 35.65 2.60
C ASN A 76 -5.15 35.81 1.10
N ASN A 77 -4.13 35.76 0.24
CA ASN A 77 -4.25 36.04 -1.19
C ASN A 77 -4.00 34.79 -2.05
N GLY A 78 -5.08 34.05 -2.36
CA GLY A 78 -5.03 32.95 -3.33
C GLY A 78 -4.47 31.63 -2.79
N HIS A 79 -4.37 31.49 -1.46
CA HIS A 79 -3.96 30.26 -0.78
C HIS A 79 -5.15 29.32 -0.58
N PHE A 80 -4.92 28.01 -0.69
CA PHE A 80 -5.90 26.99 -0.34
C PHE A 80 -6.16 26.97 1.17
N THR A 81 -5.09 26.94 1.97
CA THR A 81 -5.12 27.14 3.42
C THR A 81 -4.64 28.55 3.74
N SER A 82 -5.51 29.35 4.36
CA SER A 82 -5.24 30.75 4.65
C SER A 82 -4.92 31.03 6.13
N GLY A 83 -4.27 32.16 6.40
CA GLY A 83 -3.97 32.63 7.76
C GLY A 83 -2.92 31.79 8.49
N VAL A 84 -3.08 31.65 9.81
CA VAL A 84 -2.09 30.95 10.66
C VAL A 84 -1.87 29.48 10.26
N PRO A 85 -2.90 28.68 9.95
CA PRO A 85 -2.69 27.31 9.46
C PRO A 85 -1.87 27.25 8.18
N GLY A 86 -2.06 28.21 7.25
CA GLY A 86 -1.24 28.33 6.04
C GLY A 86 0.22 28.60 6.37
N ALA A 87 0.48 29.55 7.28
CA ALA A 87 1.85 29.84 7.74
C ALA A 87 2.51 28.65 8.44
N GLN A 88 1.75 27.86 9.20
CA GLN A 88 2.22 26.68 9.92
C GLN A 88 2.76 25.61 8.97
N VAL A 89 1.94 25.17 8.00
CA VAL A 89 2.36 24.16 7.02
C VAL A 89 3.49 24.68 6.14
N THR A 90 3.48 25.95 5.74
CA THR A 90 4.60 26.53 4.98
C THR A 90 5.91 26.49 5.74
N ILE A 91 5.90 26.83 7.03
CA ILE A 91 7.14 26.74 7.82
C ILE A 91 7.61 25.29 7.96
N ALA A 92 6.71 24.31 8.10
CA ALA A 92 7.09 22.90 8.08
C ALA A 92 7.72 22.47 6.74
N HIS A 93 7.11 22.89 5.63
CA HIS A 93 7.58 22.63 4.26
C HIS A 93 8.97 23.24 4.01
N GLU A 94 9.10 24.56 4.18
CA GLU A 94 10.32 25.30 3.89
C GLU A 94 11.47 24.94 4.83
N TYR A 95 11.17 24.65 6.10
CA TYR A 95 12.20 24.19 7.02
C TYR A 95 12.75 22.82 6.64
N LEU A 96 11.94 21.94 6.03
CA LEU A 96 12.49 20.70 5.48
C LEU A 96 13.42 20.96 4.30
N HIS A 97 13.12 21.92 3.41
CA HIS A 97 14.06 22.31 2.36
C HIS A 97 15.40 22.80 2.92
N ALA A 98 15.37 23.61 3.98
CA ALA A 98 16.58 24.03 4.69
C ALA A 98 17.41 22.83 5.18
N ILE A 99 16.74 21.84 5.77
CA ILE A 99 17.37 20.58 6.20
C ILE A 99 17.93 19.80 5.01
N GLN A 100 17.18 19.70 3.90
CA GLN A 100 17.57 18.97 2.70
C GLN A 100 18.86 19.55 2.08
N PHE A 101 19.04 20.87 2.12
CA PHE A 101 20.29 21.51 1.73
C PHE A 101 21.48 21.11 2.61
N GLY A 102 21.27 20.58 3.82
CA GLY A 102 22.29 19.96 4.66
C GLY A 102 22.70 18.53 4.27
N TYR A 103 22.00 17.90 3.33
CA TYR A 103 22.38 16.60 2.76
C TYR A 103 23.07 16.78 1.41
N ARG A 104 22.43 17.50 0.49
CA ARG A 104 23.01 17.96 -0.78
C ARG A 104 22.04 18.85 -1.56
N THR A 105 22.55 19.53 -2.59
CA THR A 105 21.75 20.08 -3.69
C THR A 105 21.35 19.03 -4.74
N PHE A 106 20.31 19.34 -5.52
CA PHE A 106 19.85 18.49 -6.63
C PHE A 106 20.95 18.36 -7.70
N LYS A 107 21.18 17.13 -8.19
CA LYS A 107 22.14 16.86 -9.27
C LYS A 107 21.52 17.05 -10.65
N THR A 108 20.21 16.79 -10.74
CA THR A 108 19.41 16.97 -11.95
C THR A 108 18.09 17.63 -11.58
N ASN A 109 17.45 18.29 -12.55
CA ASN A 109 16.11 18.87 -12.35
C ASN A 109 15.04 17.81 -12.04
N ASP A 110 15.34 16.55 -12.37
CA ASP A 110 14.46 15.42 -12.18
C ASP A 110 14.41 14.93 -10.73
N GLU A 111 15.28 15.43 -9.85
CA GLU A 111 15.25 15.09 -8.42
C GLU A 111 14.35 16.03 -7.60
N ILE A 112 13.92 17.16 -8.20
CA ILE A 112 13.09 18.17 -7.52
C ILE A 112 11.81 17.55 -6.95
N PHE A 113 11.21 16.57 -7.65
CA PHE A 113 10.01 15.88 -7.15
C PHE A 113 10.20 15.33 -5.73
N TYR A 114 11.39 14.82 -5.38
CA TYR A 114 11.60 14.18 -4.08
C TYR A 114 11.83 15.20 -2.96
N TYR A 115 12.38 16.38 -3.29
CA TYR A 115 12.46 17.51 -2.37
C TYR A 115 11.05 17.94 -1.97
N GLU A 116 10.19 18.18 -2.95
CA GLU A 116 8.81 18.63 -2.77
C GLU A 116 7.94 17.57 -2.07
N LEU A 117 7.96 16.32 -2.54
CA LEU A 117 7.20 15.22 -1.96
C LEU A 117 7.57 14.94 -0.49
N SER A 118 8.84 15.14 -0.12
CA SER A 118 9.28 15.06 1.28
C SER A 118 8.77 16.24 2.09
N SER A 119 8.81 17.46 1.53
CA SER A 119 8.38 18.68 2.23
C SER A 119 6.87 18.72 2.45
N ILE A 120 6.07 18.31 1.46
CA ILE A 120 4.61 18.21 1.57
C ILE A 120 4.21 17.17 2.62
N TRP A 121 4.89 16.03 2.65
CA TRP A 121 4.66 15.03 3.71
C TRP A 121 4.98 15.60 5.11
N MET A 122 6.03 16.40 5.24
CA MET A 122 6.40 17.02 6.52
C MET A 122 5.36 18.04 7.01
N GLU A 123 4.61 18.68 6.12
CA GLU A 123 3.49 19.56 6.50
C GLU A 123 2.52 18.82 7.44
N ASP A 124 2.05 17.66 7.00
CA ASP A 124 1.09 16.80 7.69
C ASP A 124 1.71 16.17 8.96
N VAL A 125 2.97 15.75 8.89
CA VAL A 125 3.67 15.18 10.06
C VAL A 125 3.78 16.20 11.20
N VAL A 126 4.02 17.47 10.88
CA VAL A 126 4.11 18.54 11.89
C VAL A 126 2.71 19.03 12.30
N TYR A 127 1.78 19.13 11.35
CA TYR A 127 0.43 19.68 11.51
C TYR A 127 -0.65 18.78 10.90
N ASP A 128 -0.85 17.62 11.54
CA ASP A 128 -1.82 16.56 11.19
C ASP A 128 -3.29 17.06 11.07
N ASP A 129 -3.61 18.21 11.66
CA ASP A 129 -4.95 18.82 11.58
C ASP A 129 -5.10 19.82 10.41
N VAL A 130 -4.05 20.03 9.61
CA VAL A 130 -4.00 20.99 8.50
C VAL A 130 -3.70 20.28 7.18
N ASN A 131 -4.75 19.76 6.56
CA ASN A 131 -4.70 18.98 5.31
C ASN A 131 -4.51 19.87 4.06
N ASP A 132 -3.49 20.73 4.03
CA ASP A 132 -3.21 21.62 2.90
C ASP A 132 -2.87 20.82 1.63
N TYR A 133 -2.14 19.71 1.78
CA TYR A 133 -1.74 18.82 0.69
C TYR A 133 -2.91 18.23 -0.13
N TYR A 134 -4.14 18.25 0.40
CA TYR A 134 -5.33 17.82 -0.33
C TYR A 134 -5.53 18.56 -1.64
N GLN A 135 -5.06 19.81 -1.73
CA GLN A 135 -5.17 20.62 -2.94
C GLN A 135 -4.47 19.98 -4.14
N TYR A 136 -3.44 19.15 -3.91
CA TYR A 136 -2.64 18.53 -4.96
C TYR A 136 -3.22 17.19 -5.47
N LEU A 137 -4.07 16.53 -4.68
CA LEU A 137 -4.59 15.19 -4.99
C LEU A 137 -5.41 15.14 -6.30
N PRO A 138 -6.34 16.08 -6.58
CA PRO A 138 -7.13 16.01 -7.81
C PRO A 138 -6.28 15.99 -9.08
N GLY A 139 -5.17 16.74 -9.12
CA GLY A 139 -4.25 16.75 -10.26
C GLY A 139 -3.59 15.39 -10.46
N TYR A 140 -3.02 14.83 -9.39
CA TYR A 140 -2.35 13.53 -9.41
C TYR A 140 -3.28 12.38 -9.85
N PHE A 141 -4.48 12.27 -9.24
CA PHE A 141 -5.43 11.20 -9.59
C PHE A 141 -6.00 11.32 -11.02
N GLN A 142 -5.96 12.51 -11.63
CA GLN A 142 -6.33 12.72 -13.03
C GLN A 142 -5.17 12.43 -14.00
N ALA A 143 -3.92 12.56 -13.55
CA ALA A 143 -2.70 12.46 -14.36
C ALA A 143 -2.24 11.01 -14.64
N ARG A 144 -3.13 10.18 -15.20
CA ARG A 144 -2.95 8.72 -15.43
C ARG A 144 -1.76 8.29 -16.32
N ASN A 145 -1.01 9.22 -16.87
CA ASN A 145 0.07 8.99 -17.84
C ASN A 145 1.32 9.84 -17.52
N SER A 146 1.38 10.44 -16.34
CA SER A 146 2.56 11.15 -15.85
C SER A 146 3.38 10.16 -15.02
N PRO A 147 4.66 9.91 -15.36
CA PRO A 147 5.54 9.11 -14.50
C PRO A 147 5.56 9.64 -13.07
N PHE A 148 5.66 8.73 -12.10
CA PHE A 148 5.73 9.03 -10.68
C PHE A 148 6.72 10.16 -10.31
N ASN A 149 7.90 10.17 -10.94
CA ASN A 149 8.94 11.16 -10.67
C ASN A 149 8.93 12.33 -11.65
N GLN A 150 7.88 12.50 -12.45
CA GLN A 150 7.77 13.63 -13.36
C GLN A 150 7.33 14.88 -12.60
N PHE A 151 8.30 15.70 -12.19
CA PHE A 151 8.01 17.01 -11.64
C PHE A 151 7.47 17.95 -12.73
N THR A 152 6.19 18.27 -12.62
CA THR A 152 5.59 19.44 -13.24
C THR A 152 4.96 20.17 -12.08
N GLY A 153 5.32 21.41 -11.73
CA GLY A 153 4.78 22.11 -10.53
C GLY A 153 3.25 22.23 -10.40
N ALA A 154 2.48 21.60 -11.30
CA ALA A 154 1.04 21.34 -11.24
C ALA A 154 0.65 19.92 -10.75
N ASN A 155 1.60 19.01 -10.52
CA ASN A 155 1.42 17.66 -10.00
C ASN A 155 2.39 17.49 -8.84
N LEU A 156 1.85 17.66 -7.62
CA LEU A 156 2.54 17.46 -6.34
C LEU A 156 1.82 16.41 -5.49
N GLY A 157 0.69 15.89 -5.98
CA GLY A 157 -0.17 14.96 -5.26
C GLY A 157 0.41 13.56 -5.15
N GLU A 158 1.52 13.27 -5.84
CA GLU A 158 2.33 12.08 -5.59
C GLU A 158 2.89 12.04 -4.16
N ALA A 159 2.86 13.16 -3.43
CA ALA A 159 3.29 13.26 -2.03
C ALA A 159 2.69 12.17 -1.12
N ILE A 160 1.46 11.71 -1.42
CA ILE A 160 0.80 10.60 -0.71
C ILE A 160 1.60 9.29 -0.73
N TRP A 161 2.60 9.15 -1.60
CA TRP A 161 3.58 8.07 -1.54
C TRP A 161 4.31 8.00 -0.20
N ASN A 162 4.73 9.13 0.36
CA ASN A 162 5.40 9.14 1.65
C ASN A 162 4.43 8.80 2.78
N HIS A 163 3.19 9.31 2.74
CA HIS A 163 2.14 8.92 3.69
C HIS A 163 1.84 7.42 3.61
N PHE A 164 1.80 6.85 2.39
CA PHE A 164 1.67 5.41 2.17
C PHE A 164 2.81 4.62 2.81
N LEU A 165 4.07 4.99 2.52
CA LEU A 165 5.22 4.29 3.06
C LEU A 165 5.26 4.38 4.59
N GLU A 166 4.97 5.54 5.16
CA GLU A 166 4.88 5.72 6.60
C GLU A 166 3.84 4.77 7.21
N GLN A 167 2.59 4.79 6.71
CA GLN A 167 1.51 4.00 7.29
C GLN A 167 1.74 2.50 7.10
N LYS A 168 2.25 2.08 5.94
CA LYS A 168 2.53 0.66 5.65
C LYS A 168 3.65 0.11 6.54
N PHE A 169 4.75 0.85 6.68
CA PHE A 169 5.91 0.37 7.42
C PHE A 169 5.85 0.73 8.91
N GLU A 170 4.88 1.54 9.32
CA GLU A 170 4.75 2.12 10.67
C GLU A 170 6.08 2.75 11.15
N ASP A 171 6.81 3.36 10.23
CA ASP A 171 8.17 3.85 10.47
C ASP A 171 8.50 5.10 9.66
N ARG A 172 8.27 6.27 10.28
CA ARG A 172 8.61 7.58 9.70
C ARG A 172 10.11 7.74 9.41
N ALA A 173 10.99 7.08 10.16
CA ALA A 173 12.44 7.21 9.96
C ALA A 173 12.90 6.57 8.63
N LEU A 174 12.07 5.73 8.01
CA LEU A 174 12.28 5.24 6.65
C LEU A 174 12.42 6.40 5.65
N LEU A 175 11.69 7.50 5.84
CA LEU A 175 11.64 8.61 4.88
C LEU A 175 12.84 9.56 4.98
N ARG A 176 13.58 9.51 6.09
CA ARG A 176 14.91 10.13 6.19
C ARG A 176 15.97 9.36 5.41
N ARG A 177 15.82 8.03 5.30
CA ARG A 177 16.88 7.15 4.80
C ARG A 177 17.31 7.43 3.36
N PRO A 178 16.42 7.73 2.39
CA PRO A 178 16.84 8.13 1.05
C PRO A 178 17.75 9.36 1.04
N TRP A 179 17.51 10.35 1.91
CA TRP A 179 18.36 11.55 2.01
C TRP A 179 19.80 11.23 2.44
N GLU A 180 19.97 10.34 3.42
CA GLU A 180 21.29 9.85 3.84
C GLU A 180 22.02 9.08 2.73
N ILE A 181 21.27 8.33 1.90
CA ILE A 181 21.85 7.61 0.77
C ILE A 181 22.21 8.59 -0.36
N MET A 182 21.34 9.56 -0.63
CA MET A 182 21.52 10.60 -1.64
C MET A 182 22.78 11.43 -1.39
N GLU A 183 23.13 11.72 -0.14
CA GLU A 183 24.37 12.43 0.25
C GLU A 183 25.63 11.81 -0.39
N SER A 184 25.67 10.48 -0.54
CA SER A 184 26.78 9.77 -1.20
C SER A 184 26.83 9.94 -2.72
N GLY A 185 25.96 10.77 -3.28
CA GLY A 185 25.88 11.10 -4.69
C GLY A 185 24.98 10.18 -5.52
N VAL A 186 24.15 9.37 -4.86
CA VAL A 186 23.15 8.48 -5.47
C VAL A 186 21.89 9.27 -5.83
N LEU A 187 21.28 9.00 -6.99
CA LEU A 187 20.05 9.69 -7.42
C LEU A 187 18.84 9.29 -6.58
N ALA A 188 17.84 10.18 -6.51
CA ALA A 188 16.66 10.02 -5.64
C ALA A 188 15.95 8.67 -5.79
N MET A 189 15.67 8.22 -7.02
CA MET A 189 14.94 6.97 -7.24
C MET A 189 15.74 5.73 -6.82
N GLU A 190 17.06 5.72 -7.06
CA GLU A 190 17.93 4.64 -6.57
C GLU A 190 18.01 4.67 -5.03
N ALA A 191 18.05 5.85 -4.43
CA ALA A 191 18.07 6.00 -2.98
C ALA A 191 16.78 5.49 -2.31
N ILE A 192 15.62 5.76 -2.91
CA ILE A 192 14.32 5.20 -2.51
C ILE A 192 14.33 3.67 -2.63
N ASP A 193 14.74 3.11 -3.78
CA ASP A 193 14.78 1.65 -3.93
C ASP A 193 15.73 0.99 -2.92
N ARG A 194 16.89 1.62 -2.65
CA ARG A 194 17.85 1.13 -1.66
C ARG A 194 17.31 1.17 -0.23
N SER A 195 16.60 2.23 0.16
CA SER A 195 16.00 2.29 1.51
C SER A 195 14.90 1.23 1.69
N LEU A 196 14.11 0.97 0.65
CA LEU A 196 13.09 -0.08 0.66
C LEU A 196 13.69 -1.49 0.72
N ARG A 197 14.84 -1.70 0.05
CA ARG A 197 15.58 -2.97 0.15
C ARG A 197 16.10 -3.27 1.54
N GLU A 198 16.46 -2.24 2.32
CA GLU A 198 16.80 -2.41 3.74
C GLU A 198 15.60 -2.92 4.57
N ARG A 199 14.37 -2.77 4.06
CA ARG A 199 13.13 -3.30 4.63
C ARG A 199 12.62 -4.59 3.96
N GLY A 200 13.41 -5.18 3.07
CA GLY A 200 13.06 -6.42 2.38
C GLY A 200 12.06 -6.25 1.22
N SER A 201 11.87 -5.02 0.73
CA SER A 201 11.03 -4.73 -0.44
C SER A 201 11.83 -4.05 -1.56
N THR A 202 11.14 -3.58 -2.60
CA THR A 202 11.71 -2.82 -3.72
C THR A 202 10.76 -1.71 -4.14
N PHE A 203 11.27 -0.67 -4.81
CA PHE A 203 10.41 0.37 -5.39
C PHE A 203 9.31 -0.22 -6.28
N ALA A 204 9.63 -1.27 -7.05
CA ALA A 204 8.66 -1.89 -7.95
C ALA A 204 7.50 -2.57 -7.22
N ASP A 205 7.80 -3.28 -6.12
CA ASP A 205 6.76 -3.94 -5.32
C ASP A 205 5.92 -2.91 -4.55
N GLU A 206 6.57 -1.88 -4.01
CA GLU A 206 5.89 -0.80 -3.30
C GLU A 206 5.04 0.08 -4.20
N LEU A 207 5.47 0.35 -5.44
CA LEU A 207 4.64 1.06 -6.43
C LEU A 207 3.38 0.27 -6.79
N ALA A 208 3.46 -1.06 -6.83
CA ALA A 208 2.31 -1.91 -7.08
C ALA A 208 1.32 -1.92 -5.91
N GLU A 209 1.82 -1.95 -4.68
CA GLU A 209 0.96 -1.88 -3.49
C GLU A 209 0.40 -0.47 -3.26
N PHE A 210 1.17 0.57 -3.55
CA PHE A 210 0.68 1.95 -3.57
C PHE A 210 -0.52 2.12 -4.54
N ALA A 211 -0.48 1.46 -5.70
CA ALA A 211 -1.63 1.43 -6.61
C ALA A 211 -2.84 0.68 -5.99
N VAL A 212 -2.62 -0.33 -5.15
CA VAL A 212 -3.70 -0.97 -4.38
C VAL A 212 -4.29 0.01 -3.37
N TRP A 213 -3.46 0.73 -2.61
CA TRP A 213 -3.93 1.73 -1.66
C TRP A 213 -4.73 2.86 -2.35
N ASN A 214 -4.26 3.33 -3.50
CA ASN A 214 -4.95 4.34 -4.31
C ASN A 214 -6.30 3.85 -4.87
N TYR A 215 -6.53 2.53 -4.94
CA TYR A 215 -7.85 2.00 -5.28
C TYR A 215 -8.86 2.18 -4.15
N PHE A 216 -8.43 2.06 -2.89
CA PHE A 216 -9.24 2.18 -1.68
C PHE A 216 -9.32 3.62 -1.18
N THR A 217 -9.81 4.52 -2.05
CA THR A 217 -10.05 5.93 -1.74
C THR A 217 -11.51 6.32 -2.02
N GLY A 218 -11.92 7.52 -1.59
CA GLY A 218 -13.26 8.05 -1.80
C GLY A 218 -14.34 7.13 -1.24
N SER A 219 -15.31 6.73 -2.07
CA SER A 219 -16.39 5.82 -1.64
C SER A 219 -15.92 4.38 -1.36
N ARG A 220 -14.69 4.03 -1.76
CA ARG A 220 -14.06 2.73 -1.50
C ARG A 220 -13.09 2.76 -0.32
N ALA A 221 -13.01 3.88 0.41
CA ALA A 221 -12.06 4.02 1.50
C ALA A 221 -12.26 2.98 2.60
N ASP A 222 -11.14 2.41 3.04
CA ASP A 222 -11.05 1.53 4.20
C ASP A 222 -9.88 1.99 5.06
N ALA A 223 -10.21 2.85 6.04
CA ALA A 223 -9.27 3.50 6.94
C ALA A 223 -8.62 2.54 7.96
N ILE A 224 -9.03 1.27 7.99
CA ILE A 224 -8.42 0.27 8.88
C ILE A 224 -7.21 -0.39 8.20
N ASN A 225 -7.33 -0.65 6.90
CA ASN A 225 -6.34 -1.45 6.16
C ASN A 225 -5.50 -0.64 5.16
N PHE A 226 -5.93 0.58 4.82
CA PHE A 226 -5.26 1.48 3.87
C PHE A 226 -5.17 2.90 4.46
N TYR A 227 -5.19 3.94 3.64
CA TYR A 227 -5.07 5.32 4.12
C TYR A 227 -6.14 5.65 5.17
N GLU A 228 -5.71 6.08 6.36
CA GLU A 228 -6.61 6.60 7.39
C GLU A 228 -7.54 7.70 6.84
N GLU A 229 -6.97 8.60 6.04
CA GLU A 229 -7.68 9.72 5.43
C GLU A 229 -8.28 9.41 4.04
N GLY A 230 -8.23 8.15 3.59
CA GLY A 230 -8.56 7.77 2.21
C GLY A 230 -9.95 8.17 1.74
N SER A 231 -10.89 8.41 2.65
CA SER A 231 -12.25 8.88 2.35
C SER A 231 -12.30 10.30 1.77
N ALA A 232 -11.29 11.13 2.06
CA ALA A 232 -11.15 12.48 1.51
C ALA A 232 -10.42 12.49 0.14
N TYR A 233 -9.73 11.40 -0.20
CA TYR A 233 -8.92 11.32 -1.41
C TYR A 233 -9.79 11.04 -2.65
N PRO A 234 -9.44 11.59 -3.83
CA PRO A 234 -10.14 11.27 -5.07
C PRO A 234 -10.08 9.78 -5.42
N GLU A 235 -11.09 9.31 -6.16
CA GLU A 235 -11.10 7.94 -6.66
C GLU A 235 -10.28 7.75 -7.94
N VAL A 236 -9.56 6.64 -8.04
CA VAL A 236 -8.97 6.21 -9.31
C VAL A 236 -10.04 5.91 -10.36
N THR A 237 -9.70 6.19 -11.62
CA THR A 237 -10.56 5.88 -12.77
C THR A 237 -10.23 4.49 -13.33
N LEU A 238 -11.25 3.65 -13.51
CA LEU A 238 -11.11 2.35 -14.17
C LEU A 238 -10.83 2.52 -15.68
N ASN A 239 -9.88 1.74 -16.18
CA ASN A 239 -9.57 1.58 -17.61
C ASN A 239 -10.47 0.56 -18.29
N GLY A 240 -11.07 -0.37 -17.53
CA GLY A 240 -12.09 -1.29 -18.02
C GLY A 240 -12.92 -1.87 -16.88
N ASP A 241 -14.16 -2.24 -17.20
CA ASP A 241 -15.11 -2.88 -16.30
C ASP A 241 -15.84 -3.98 -17.09
N PHE A 242 -15.71 -5.23 -16.66
CA PHE A 242 -16.14 -6.39 -17.42
C PHE A 242 -16.82 -7.45 -16.55
N ASP A 243 -17.78 -8.16 -17.14
CA ASP A 243 -18.33 -9.38 -16.56
C ASP A 243 -17.49 -10.61 -16.96
N LEU A 244 -16.89 -11.27 -15.98
CA LEU A 244 -16.03 -12.44 -16.19
C LEU A 244 -16.87 -13.71 -16.37
N THR A 245 -17.04 -14.12 -17.64
CA THR A 245 -17.80 -15.31 -18.05
C THR A 245 -16.94 -16.57 -18.11
N SER A 246 -15.79 -16.51 -18.79
CA SER A 246 -14.82 -17.61 -18.88
C SER A 246 -13.39 -17.09 -18.97
N GLU A 247 -13.05 -16.37 -20.04
CA GLU A 247 -11.74 -15.77 -20.23
C GLU A 247 -11.92 -14.37 -20.81
N ILE A 248 -11.18 -13.41 -20.27
CA ILE A 248 -11.02 -12.09 -20.88
C ILE A 248 -9.54 -11.83 -21.06
N SER A 249 -9.17 -11.36 -22.25
CA SER A 249 -7.83 -10.88 -22.56
C SER A 249 -7.85 -9.35 -22.63
N VAL A 250 -6.88 -8.71 -22.01
CA VAL A 250 -6.62 -7.28 -22.11
C VAL A 250 -5.26 -7.08 -22.76
N ASN A 251 -5.21 -6.17 -23.74
CA ASN A 251 -3.97 -5.68 -24.34
C ASN A 251 -4.02 -4.16 -24.27
N ASP A 252 -3.03 -3.57 -23.63
CA ASP A 252 -2.94 -2.12 -23.45
C ASP A 252 -1.47 -1.74 -23.22
N SER A 253 -1.23 -0.49 -22.86
CA SER A 253 0.10 0.05 -22.62
C SER A 253 0.10 1.07 -21.50
N SER A 254 1.26 1.19 -20.84
CA SER A 254 1.48 2.19 -19.79
C SER A 254 2.85 2.82 -19.91
N ARG A 255 2.94 4.07 -19.45
CA ARG A 255 4.21 4.78 -19.34
C ARG A 255 4.98 4.31 -18.12
N ALA A 256 6.27 4.60 -18.10
CA ALA A 256 7.13 4.31 -16.97
C ALA A 256 6.58 4.92 -15.67
N SER A 257 6.70 4.18 -14.56
CA SER A 257 6.19 4.54 -13.23
C SER A 257 4.71 4.96 -13.20
N THR A 258 3.86 4.24 -13.92
CA THR A 258 2.38 4.44 -13.93
C THR A 258 1.64 3.11 -13.88
N PHE A 259 0.34 3.16 -13.58
CA PHE A 259 -0.51 1.98 -13.45
C PHE A 259 -1.91 2.19 -14.05
N ARG A 260 -2.60 1.07 -14.31
CA ARG A 260 -3.93 0.99 -14.95
C ARG A 260 -4.85 0.09 -14.13
N TYR A 261 -6.17 0.36 -14.11
CA TYR A 261 -7.13 -0.43 -13.32
C TYR A 261 -8.16 -1.12 -14.20
N TYR A 262 -8.26 -2.45 -14.15
CA TYR A 262 -9.30 -3.20 -14.86
C TYR A 262 -10.11 -4.03 -13.88
N LYS A 263 -11.42 -3.77 -13.81
CA LYS A 263 -12.35 -4.48 -12.93
C LYS A 263 -13.02 -5.63 -13.68
N PHE A 264 -13.12 -6.77 -13.00
CA PHE A 264 -13.78 -7.97 -13.46
C PHE A 264 -14.77 -8.47 -12.42
N THR A 265 -16.05 -8.55 -12.78
CA THR A 265 -17.11 -9.07 -11.92
C THR A 265 -17.36 -10.54 -12.25
N THR A 266 -17.16 -11.43 -11.29
CA THR A 266 -17.36 -12.87 -11.48
C THR A 266 -18.85 -13.21 -11.66
N LEU A 267 -19.20 -13.90 -12.75
CA LEU A 267 -20.58 -14.35 -12.98
C LEU A 267 -20.87 -15.76 -12.45
N THR A 268 -19.83 -16.52 -12.10
CA THR A 268 -19.94 -17.85 -11.49
C THR A 268 -18.83 -18.02 -10.46
N SER A 269 -19.06 -18.86 -9.45
CA SER A 269 -18.01 -19.25 -8.51
C SER A 269 -17.02 -20.21 -9.20
N GLY A 270 -15.73 -20.00 -9.01
CA GLY A 270 -14.73 -20.79 -9.70
C GLY A 270 -13.30 -20.46 -9.33
N GLY A 271 -12.37 -21.25 -9.86
CA GLY A 271 -10.95 -20.98 -9.76
C GLY A 271 -10.57 -19.85 -10.72
N ILE A 272 -9.87 -18.83 -10.21
CA ILE A 272 -9.38 -17.71 -11.04
C ILE A 272 -7.86 -17.79 -11.21
N VAL A 273 -7.40 -17.65 -12.45
CA VAL A 273 -5.98 -17.57 -12.80
C VAL A 273 -5.74 -16.34 -13.69
N ILE A 274 -4.67 -15.61 -13.40
CA ILE A 274 -4.18 -14.49 -14.18
C ILE A 274 -2.83 -14.89 -14.79
N THR A 275 -2.66 -14.70 -16.09
CA THR A 275 -1.38 -14.89 -16.80
C THR A 275 -1.14 -13.71 -17.72
N GLY A 276 0.11 -13.34 -18.01
CA GLY A 276 0.36 -12.27 -18.96
C GLY A 276 1.79 -12.21 -19.46
N SER A 277 2.02 -11.31 -20.41
CA SER A 277 3.34 -10.88 -20.88
C SER A 277 3.42 -9.37 -21.02
N ALA A 278 4.63 -8.85 -21.03
CA ALA A 278 4.87 -7.42 -21.21
C ALA A 278 6.22 -7.21 -21.88
N GLU A 279 6.36 -6.08 -22.58
CA GLU A 279 7.65 -5.60 -23.03
C GLU A 279 8.53 -5.25 -21.82
N ASN A 280 9.76 -5.78 -21.81
CA ASN A 280 10.71 -5.62 -20.71
C ASN A 280 10.06 -6.02 -19.36
N ALA A 281 9.51 -7.23 -19.31
CA ALA A 281 8.65 -7.73 -18.23
C ALA A 281 9.29 -7.67 -16.83
N GLU A 282 10.61 -7.59 -16.71
CA GLU A 282 11.31 -7.35 -15.45
C GLU A 282 10.93 -6.02 -14.78
N ASN A 283 10.50 -5.04 -15.57
CA ASN A 283 10.06 -3.72 -15.11
C ASN A 283 8.58 -3.68 -14.73
N TRP A 284 7.87 -4.81 -14.79
CA TRP A 284 6.45 -4.86 -14.50
C TRP A 284 6.16 -5.60 -13.21
N ARG A 285 5.18 -5.06 -12.47
CA ARG A 285 4.47 -5.75 -11.41
C ARG A 285 2.99 -5.71 -11.70
N PHE A 286 2.28 -6.73 -11.27
CA PHE A 286 0.83 -6.78 -11.33
C PHE A 286 0.32 -6.87 -9.91
N ALA A 287 -0.71 -6.09 -9.58
CA ALA A 287 -1.53 -6.33 -8.41
C ALA A 287 -2.87 -6.95 -8.82
N ALA A 288 -3.41 -7.82 -7.97
CA ALA A 288 -4.78 -8.31 -8.07
C ALA A 288 -5.49 -8.07 -6.74
N ILE A 289 -6.48 -7.19 -6.73
CA ILE A 289 -7.36 -6.90 -5.59
C ILE A 289 -8.60 -7.78 -5.75
N ILE A 290 -9.02 -8.42 -4.67
CA ILE A 290 -10.15 -9.35 -4.63
C ILE A 290 -11.14 -8.83 -3.59
N ILE A 291 -12.34 -8.48 -4.03
CA ILE A 291 -13.42 -8.03 -3.16
C ILE A 291 -14.54 -9.05 -3.25
N LYS A 292 -14.71 -9.83 -2.19
CA LYS A 292 -15.75 -10.87 -2.11
C LYS A 292 -17.06 -10.29 -1.58
N PRO A 293 -18.21 -10.93 -1.86
CA PRO A 293 -19.47 -10.59 -1.21
C PRO A 293 -19.30 -10.49 0.31
N GLY A 294 -19.88 -9.45 0.92
CA GLY A 294 -19.68 -9.13 2.34
C GLY A 294 -18.43 -8.28 2.63
N ASN A 295 -17.80 -7.70 1.61
CA ASN A 295 -16.66 -6.76 1.70
C ASN A 295 -15.39 -7.38 2.30
N SER A 296 -15.18 -8.68 2.15
CA SER A 296 -13.87 -9.29 2.45
C SER A 296 -12.89 -8.94 1.33
N VAL A 297 -11.79 -8.29 1.70
CA VAL A 297 -10.73 -7.83 0.80
C VAL A 297 -9.48 -8.68 0.97
N ASP A 298 -8.84 -9.04 -0.14
CA ASP A 298 -7.49 -9.61 -0.20
C ASP A 298 -6.77 -9.02 -1.43
N PHE A 299 -5.45 -8.98 -1.43
CA PHE A 299 -4.69 -8.59 -2.62
C PHE A 299 -3.36 -9.32 -2.74
N HIS A 300 -2.85 -9.37 -3.98
CA HIS A 300 -1.56 -9.97 -4.28
C HIS A 300 -0.77 -9.11 -5.25
N VAL A 301 0.51 -8.86 -4.93
CA VAL A 301 1.51 -8.33 -5.87
C VAL A 301 2.34 -9.48 -6.43
N PHE A 302 2.57 -9.49 -7.75
CA PHE A 302 3.32 -10.56 -8.42
C PHE A 302 3.98 -10.12 -9.72
N ASN A 303 4.97 -10.89 -10.16
CA ASN A 303 5.61 -10.73 -11.47
C ASN A 303 4.70 -11.26 -12.57
N ILE A 304 4.49 -10.47 -13.63
CA ILE A 304 3.55 -10.81 -14.71
C ILE A 304 3.85 -12.16 -15.37
N LEU A 305 5.13 -12.47 -15.62
CA LEU A 305 5.55 -13.73 -16.26
C LEU A 305 5.30 -14.97 -15.41
N ALA A 306 5.24 -14.82 -14.08
CA ALA A 306 4.91 -15.91 -13.19
C ALA A 306 3.40 -16.21 -13.20
N GLY A 307 2.58 -15.21 -13.56
CA GLY A 307 1.13 -15.25 -13.37
C GLY A 307 0.74 -15.38 -11.89
N ARG A 308 -0.55 -15.58 -11.65
CA ARG A 308 -1.10 -15.79 -10.31
C ARG A 308 -2.37 -16.62 -10.36
N SER A 309 -2.39 -17.72 -9.60
CA SER A 309 -3.64 -18.36 -9.22
C SER A 309 -4.19 -17.65 -7.98
N LEU A 310 -5.44 -17.16 -8.07
CA LEU A 310 -6.15 -16.53 -6.94
C LEU A 310 -6.96 -17.57 -6.14
N GLY A 311 -6.98 -18.82 -6.59
CA GLY A 311 -7.79 -19.88 -5.98
C GLY A 311 -9.28 -19.71 -6.26
N PHE A 312 -10.12 -20.27 -5.38
CA PHE A 312 -11.57 -20.20 -5.49
C PHE A 312 -12.08 -18.80 -5.16
N ILE A 313 -12.83 -18.22 -6.09
CA ILE A 313 -13.50 -16.93 -5.96
C ILE A 313 -15.02 -17.13 -6.10
N PRO A 314 -15.84 -16.66 -5.14
CA PRO A 314 -17.29 -16.71 -5.22
C PRO A 314 -17.86 -15.89 -6.39
N GLN A 315 -19.05 -16.26 -6.87
CA GLN A 315 -19.86 -15.42 -7.76
C GLN A 315 -20.09 -14.02 -7.16
N PHE A 316 -20.19 -13.02 -8.02
CA PHE A 316 -20.37 -11.60 -7.67
C PHE A 316 -19.23 -10.99 -6.86
N SER A 317 -18.06 -11.65 -6.83
CA SER A 317 -16.82 -11.00 -6.39
C SER A 317 -16.29 -10.08 -7.49
N GLU A 318 -15.70 -8.95 -7.09
CA GLU A 318 -14.94 -8.07 -7.96
C GLU A 318 -13.45 -8.42 -7.89
N ILE A 319 -12.78 -8.41 -9.04
CA ILE A 319 -11.35 -8.62 -9.15
C ILE A 319 -10.78 -7.44 -9.92
N ILE A 320 -9.87 -6.69 -9.31
CA ILE A 320 -9.22 -5.55 -9.95
C ILE A 320 -7.79 -5.95 -10.26
N VAL A 321 -7.47 -6.06 -11.54
CA VAL A 321 -6.11 -6.31 -12.01
C VAL A 321 -5.46 -4.96 -12.32
N VAL A 322 -4.30 -4.73 -11.71
CA VAL A 322 -3.55 -3.49 -11.79
C VAL A 322 -2.15 -3.74 -12.38
N PRO A 323 -1.98 -3.62 -13.71
CA PRO A 323 -0.68 -3.59 -14.34
C PRO A 323 0.08 -2.33 -13.93
N VAL A 324 1.29 -2.50 -13.38
CA VAL A 324 2.16 -1.43 -12.91
C VAL A 324 3.48 -1.50 -13.66
N ASN A 325 3.74 -0.49 -14.47
CA ASN A 325 5.04 -0.30 -15.10
C ASN A 325 5.94 0.39 -14.09
N ALA A 326 6.81 -0.37 -13.43
CA ALA A 326 7.74 0.10 -12.41
C ALA A 326 9.10 0.50 -12.98
N LEU A 327 9.21 0.68 -14.31
CA LEU A 327 10.41 1.28 -14.89
C LEU A 327 10.62 2.67 -14.29
N VAL A 328 11.75 2.84 -13.63
CA VAL A 328 12.25 4.14 -13.21
C VAL A 328 12.95 4.78 -14.40
N VAL A 329 12.63 6.03 -14.68
CA VAL A 329 13.35 6.85 -15.65
C VAL A 329 14.05 7.94 -14.88
N ASP A 330 15.35 8.13 -15.06
CA ASP A 330 16.11 9.14 -14.33
C ASP A 330 17.10 9.87 -15.26
N GLY A 331 17.51 11.07 -14.89
CA GLY A 331 18.48 11.90 -15.60
C GLY A 331 18.16 12.16 -17.08
N ASP A 332 19.19 12.14 -17.92
CA ASP A 332 19.12 12.54 -19.34
C ASP A 332 18.07 11.77 -20.17
N ASP A 333 17.59 10.61 -19.69
CA ASP A 333 16.62 9.77 -20.38
C ASP A 333 15.15 10.16 -20.09
N LEU A 334 14.88 10.96 -19.05
CA LEU A 334 13.53 11.39 -18.64
C LEU A 334 12.72 12.05 -19.76
N PRO A 335 13.25 13.00 -20.54
CA PRO A 335 12.50 13.65 -21.61
C PRO A 335 12.03 12.71 -22.72
N GLN A 336 12.77 11.62 -23.00
CA GLN A 336 12.41 10.65 -24.04
C GLN A 336 11.56 9.50 -23.50
N LEU A 337 11.96 8.88 -22.39
CA LEU A 337 11.29 7.68 -21.86
C LEU A 337 9.99 8.00 -21.10
N SER A 338 9.81 9.22 -20.59
CA SER A 338 8.50 9.69 -20.05
C SER A 338 7.38 9.68 -21.10
N ARG A 339 7.72 9.61 -22.40
CA ARG A 339 6.76 9.60 -23.51
C ARG A 339 6.51 8.21 -24.08
N THR A 340 7.34 7.22 -23.71
CA THR A 340 7.28 5.86 -24.26
C THR A 340 6.22 5.05 -23.54
N PHE A 341 5.34 4.44 -24.32
CA PHE A 341 4.40 3.45 -23.83
C PHE A 341 4.99 2.06 -24.06
N LEU A 342 5.06 1.25 -23.00
CA LEU A 342 5.40 -0.17 -23.10
C LEU A 342 4.11 -0.98 -23.05
N ASN A 343 3.99 -1.96 -23.95
CA ASN A 343 2.80 -2.79 -24.01
C ASN A 343 2.83 -3.88 -22.94
N PHE A 344 1.65 -4.20 -22.45
CA PHE A 344 1.39 -5.40 -21.66
C PHE A 344 0.15 -6.10 -22.19
N ASP A 345 0.08 -7.40 -21.93
CA ASP A 345 -1.08 -8.21 -22.14
C ASP A 345 -1.30 -9.13 -20.94
N PHE A 346 -2.56 -9.32 -20.59
CA PHE A 346 -2.91 -10.34 -19.61
C PHE A 346 -4.24 -10.99 -19.94
N LYS A 347 -4.41 -12.18 -19.38
CA LYS A 347 -5.63 -12.96 -19.43
C LYS A 347 -6.06 -13.26 -18.02
N ILE A 348 -7.34 -13.07 -17.77
CA ILE A 348 -8.01 -13.57 -16.57
C ILE A 348 -8.94 -14.70 -16.98
N GLN A 349 -8.69 -15.87 -16.42
CA GLN A 349 -9.42 -17.10 -16.70
C GLN A 349 -10.20 -17.52 -15.45
N SER A 350 -11.50 -17.73 -15.62
CA SER A 350 -12.38 -18.38 -14.66
C SER A 350 -12.67 -19.80 -15.11
N THR A 351 -12.33 -20.75 -14.25
CA THR A 351 -12.76 -22.14 -14.38
C THR A 351 -13.91 -22.36 -13.42
N PRO A 352 -15.16 -22.53 -13.89
CA PRO A 352 -16.30 -22.75 -13.01
C PRO A 352 -16.03 -23.92 -12.07
N ALA A 353 -16.35 -23.75 -10.79
CA ALA A 353 -16.26 -24.84 -9.84
C ALA A 353 -17.19 -25.96 -10.32
N THR A 354 -16.62 -27.09 -10.72
CA THR A 354 -17.43 -28.27 -10.99
C THR A 354 -18.01 -28.74 -9.65
N ALA A 355 -19.27 -29.18 -9.64
CA ALA A 355 -19.94 -29.65 -8.42
C ALA A 355 -19.20 -30.79 -7.69
N SER A 356 -18.22 -31.44 -8.34
CA SER A 356 -17.33 -32.44 -7.75
C SER A 356 -16.19 -31.87 -6.89
N GLU A 357 -15.88 -30.58 -6.99
CA GLU A 357 -14.76 -29.97 -6.26
C GLU A 357 -15.10 -29.32 -4.92
N GLN A 358 -16.37 -29.31 -4.50
CA GLN A 358 -16.79 -28.71 -3.23
C GLN A 358 -16.88 -29.72 -2.08
N GLY A 359 -16.63 -29.25 -0.85
CA GLY A 359 -16.82 -30.02 0.38
C GLY A 359 -15.64 -30.90 0.81
N ILE A 360 -15.91 -31.84 1.71
CA ILE A 360 -14.96 -32.76 2.35
C ILE A 360 -14.21 -33.57 1.30
N LYS A 361 -12.89 -33.39 1.28
CA LYS A 361 -11.93 -34.05 0.39
C LYS A 361 -11.33 -35.28 1.03
N ASP A 362 -10.83 -35.12 2.24
CA ASP A 362 -10.03 -36.11 2.93
C ASP A 362 -10.28 -36.11 4.43
N ILE A 363 -10.17 -37.29 5.04
CA ILE A 363 -10.17 -37.49 6.50
C ILE A 363 -9.02 -38.41 6.80
N SER A 364 -7.96 -37.86 7.38
CA SER A 364 -6.72 -38.60 7.60
C SER A 364 -6.10 -38.30 8.96
N PRO A 365 -5.67 -39.32 9.71
CA PRO A 365 -5.78 -40.75 9.39
C PRO A 365 -7.21 -41.29 9.61
N ASN A 366 -7.61 -42.28 8.82
CA ASN A 366 -8.86 -43.00 8.99
C ASN A 366 -8.62 -44.52 8.74
N PRO A 367 -8.58 -45.37 9.78
CA PRO A 367 -9.00 -45.08 11.15
C PRO A 367 -8.07 -44.13 11.94
N PHE A 368 -8.65 -43.34 12.83
CA PHE A 368 -7.97 -42.50 13.81
C PHE A 368 -7.75 -43.29 15.11
N PHE A 369 -6.49 -43.63 15.41
CA PHE A 369 -6.12 -44.42 16.58
C PHE A 369 -5.65 -43.51 17.73
N ILE A 370 -6.32 -43.59 18.87
CA ILE A 370 -5.95 -42.87 20.10
C ILE A 370 -5.23 -43.87 21.02
N PRO A 371 -4.00 -43.57 21.53
CA PRO A 371 -3.26 -42.31 21.41
C PRO A 371 -2.21 -42.26 20.28
N ARG A 372 -2.11 -43.28 19.42
CA ARG A 372 -1.08 -43.38 18.38
C ARG A 372 -1.03 -42.14 17.48
N HIS A 373 -2.18 -41.56 17.17
CA HIS A 373 -2.31 -40.36 16.35
C HIS A 373 -2.64 -39.16 17.24
N PRO A 374 -1.91 -38.04 17.13
CA PRO A 374 -2.18 -36.85 17.95
C PRO A 374 -3.48 -36.13 17.54
N LYS A 375 -3.87 -36.26 16.26
CA LYS A 375 -5.09 -35.66 15.70
C LYS A 375 -5.53 -36.35 14.40
N VAL A 376 -6.81 -36.21 14.07
CA VAL A 376 -7.37 -36.44 12.74
C VAL A 376 -7.61 -35.09 12.05
N VAL A 377 -7.28 -35.03 10.76
CA VAL A 377 -7.41 -33.83 9.92
C VAL A 377 -8.48 -34.06 8.87
N PHE A 378 -9.43 -33.13 8.79
CA PHE A 378 -10.52 -33.09 7.82
C PHE A 378 -10.22 -31.99 6.82
N ARG A 379 -9.86 -32.35 5.60
CA ARG A 379 -9.61 -31.39 4.51
C ARG A 379 -10.88 -31.20 3.70
N PHE A 380 -11.23 -29.97 3.39
CA PHE A 380 -12.42 -29.63 2.61
C PHE A 380 -12.19 -28.37 1.80
N GLU A 381 -12.86 -28.31 0.65
CA GLU A 381 -12.91 -27.09 -0.16
C GLU A 381 -14.13 -26.27 0.27
N PRO A 382 -13.94 -25.04 0.77
CA PRO A 382 -15.05 -24.19 1.19
C PRO A 382 -15.94 -23.79 0.00
N VAL A 383 -17.24 -23.64 0.27
CA VAL A 383 -18.28 -23.29 -0.72
C VAL A 383 -18.63 -21.80 -0.67
N SER A 384 -18.34 -21.12 0.44
CA SER A 384 -18.48 -19.67 0.64
C SER A 384 -17.41 -19.13 1.60
N SER A 385 -17.44 -17.84 1.92
CA SER A 385 -16.63 -17.22 2.98
C SER A 385 -17.42 -16.96 4.27
N ASP A 386 -18.69 -17.34 4.33
CA ASP A 386 -19.56 -17.14 5.51
C ASP A 386 -19.20 -18.08 6.67
N VAL A 387 -19.86 -17.86 7.81
CA VAL A 387 -19.80 -18.74 8.99
C VAL A 387 -20.05 -20.19 8.58
N PHE A 388 -19.03 -21.03 8.72
CA PHE A 388 -19.18 -22.46 8.56
C PHE A 388 -19.10 -23.16 9.91
N GLU A 389 -20.00 -24.14 10.08
CA GLU A 389 -20.14 -24.97 11.27
C GLU A 389 -19.61 -26.36 10.93
N VAL A 390 -18.64 -26.83 11.71
CA VAL A 390 -18.21 -28.23 11.67
C VAL A 390 -18.65 -28.96 12.92
N LYS A 391 -19.16 -30.17 12.73
CA LYS A 391 -19.57 -31.06 13.82
C LYS A 391 -18.96 -32.44 13.67
N VAL A 392 -18.54 -33.01 14.79
CA VAL A 392 -18.30 -34.45 14.91
C VAL A 392 -19.47 -35.05 15.67
N LEU A 393 -20.09 -36.08 15.10
CA LEU A 393 -21.22 -36.80 15.67
C LEU A 393 -20.92 -38.28 15.82
N THR A 394 -21.55 -38.93 16.78
CA THR A 394 -21.62 -40.40 16.86
C THR A 394 -22.55 -40.95 15.77
N SER A 395 -22.52 -42.26 15.54
CA SER A 395 -23.34 -42.93 14.50
C SER A 395 -24.86 -42.82 14.71
N ASP A 396 -25.31 -42.58 15.94
CA ASP A 396 -26.70 -42.29 16.33
C ASP A 396 -27.07 -40.79 16.26
N GLY A 397 -26.14 -39.93 15.81
CA GLY A 397 -26.39 -38.52 15.56
C GLY A 397 -26.18 -37.58 16.75
N ARG A 398 -25.63 -38.06 17.86
CA ARG A 398 -25.29 -37.19 19.01
C ARG A 398 -24.01 -36.40 18.70
N VAL A 399 -24.09 -35.08 18.83
CA VAL A 399 -22.93 -34.18 18.65
C VAL A 399 -21.95 -34.37 19.79
N VAL A 400 -20.66 -34.57 19.45
CA VAL A 400 -19.56 -34.69 20.42
C VAL A 400 -18.59 -33.53 20.35
N LYS A 401 -18.46 -32.87 19.19
CA LYS A 401 -17.62 -31.69 18.99
C LYS A 401 -18.35 -30.70 18.09
N THR A 402 -18.35 -29.42 18.45
CA THR A 402 -18.76 -28.31 17.57
C THR A 402 -17.64 -27.29 17.45
N ALA A 403 -17.41 -26.79 16.24
CA ALA A 403 -16.61 -25.59 16.02
C ALA A 403 -17.31 -24.69 14.99
N ASN A 404 -17.47 -23.42 15.34
CA ASN A 404 -17.97 -22.36 14.47
C ASN A 404 -16.80 -21.43 14.16
N LEU A 405 -16.75 -20.85 12.96
CA LEU A 405 -15.66 -19.98 12.56
C LEU A 405 -16.19 -18.66 12.02
N SER A 406 -15.78 -17.56 12.65
CA SER A 406 -16.10 -16.20 12.22
C SER A 406 -15.13 -15.12 12.75
N ASP A 407 -13.98 -15.47 13.35
CA ASP A 407 -13.30 -14.55 14.28
C ASP A 407 -11.77 -14.42 14.14
N GLY A 408 -11.18 -14.77 12.99
CA GLY A 408 -9.74 -14.50 12.77
C GLY A 408 -8.79 -15.30 13.68
N SER A 409 -9.25 -16.35 14.34
CA SER A 409 -8.50 -17.13 15.34
C SER A 409 -7.39 -18.06 14.78
N GLY A 410 -7.05 -17.99 13.49
CA GLY A 410 -5.90 -18.70 12.92
C GLY A 410 -5.95 -20.24 13.03
N ALA A 411 -7.08 -20.84 13.42
CA ALA A 411 -7.21 -22.28 13.63
C ALA A 411 -7.27 -23.11 12.34
N LEU A 412 -7.26 -22.47 11.17
CA LEU A 412 -7.29 -23.10 9.85
C LEU A 412 -6.22 -22.50 8.93
N GLY A 413 -5.25 -23.31 8.52
CA GLY A 413 -4.61 -23.09 7.24
C GLY A 413 -5.56 -23.58 6.14
N SER A 414 -6.06 -22.68 5.29
CA SER A 414 -6.61 -22.96 3.95
C SER A 414 -7.39 -24.29 3.81
N GLY A 415 -8.57 -24.42 4.45
CA GLY A 415 -9.49 -25.55 4.19
C GLY A 415 -9.24 -26.86 4.95
N ALA A 416 -8.80 -26.82 6.21
CA ALA A 416 -8.59 -28.06 6.99
C ALA A 416 -8.88 -27.95 8.51
N PHE A 417 -9.86 -28.69 9.04
CA PHE A 417 -10.15 -28.79 10.47
C PHE A 417 -9.34 -29.92 11.14
N SER A 418 -8.81 -29.70 12.34
CA SER A 418 -8.06 -30.70 13.12
C SER A 418 -8.78 -31.03 14.42
N TRP A 419 -8.84 -32.32 14.78
CA TRP A 419 -9.49 -32.79 16.01
C TRP A 419 -8.65 -33.84 16.73
N ASP A 420 -8.57 -33.76 18.06
CA ASP A 420 -7.74 -34.59 18.94
C ASP A 420 -8.48 -35.83 19.50
N GLY A 421 -9.74 -36.03 19.12
CA GLY A 421 -10.56 -37.13 19.64
C GLY A 421 -11.25 -36.85 20.97
N ARG A 422 -11.31 -35.59 21.42
CA ARG A 422 -12.01 -35.20 22.64
C ARG A 422 -13.34 -34.51 22.36
N ASN A 423 -14.34 -34.76 23.19
CA ASN A 423 -15.61 -34.05 23.13
C ASN A 423 -15.49 -32.59 23.62
N ASP A 424 -16.57 -31.81 23.55
CA ASP A 424 -16.57 -30.42 24.03
C ASP A 424 -16.32 -30.25 25.55
N LYS A 425 -16.36 -31.34 26.33
CA LYS A 425 -15.99 -31.37 27.76
C LYS A 425 -14.52 -31.74 28.00
N GLY A 426 -13.75 -31.99 26.93
CA GLY A 426 -12.35 -32.43 27.01
C GLY A 426 -12.16 -33.93 27.29
N GLU A 427 -13.23 -34.73 27.26
CA GLU A 427 -13.18 -36.18 27.51
C GLU A 427 -12.91 -36.93 26.20
N ALA A 428 -12.08 -37.97 26.21
CA ALA A 428 -11.85 -38.81 25.04
C ALA A 428 -13.14 -39.54 24.61
N VAL A 429 -13.39 -39.62 23.31
CA VAL A 429 -14.59 -40.29 22.76
C VAL A 429 -14.38 -41.81 22.66
N ALA A 430 -15.42 -42.63 22.79
CA ALA A 430 -15.27 -44.09 22.70
C ALA A 430 -14.87 -44.57 21.27
N SER A 431 -14.30 -45.77 21.15
CA SER A 431 -14.11 -46.44 19.85
C SER A 431 -15.45 -46.57 19.11
N GLY A 432 -15.46 -46.29 17.81
CA GLY A 432 -16.66 -46.40 16.99
C GLY A 432 -16.60 -45.67 15.66
N VAL A 433 -17.72 -45.68 14.95
CA VAL A 433 -17.89 -44.90 13.71
C VAL A 433 -18.49 -43.54 14.06
N TYR A 434 -17.82 -42.50 13.58
CA TYR A 434 -18.22 -41.11 13.74
C TYR A 434 -18.55 -40.50 12.38
N ILE A 435 -19.33 -39.42 12.41
CA ILE A 435 -19.75 -38.64 11.26
C ILE A 435 -19.12 -37.25 11.42
N PHE A 436 -18.31 -36.84 10.46
CA PHE A 436 -17.93 -35.45 10.29
C PHE A 436 -18.96 -34.75 9.41
N LEU A 437 -19.54 -33.66 9.90
CA LEU A 437 -20.56 -32.86 9.22
C LEU A 437 -20.00 -31.47 8.98
N LEU A 438 -19.94 -31.08 7.71
CA LEU A 438 -19.61 -29.73 7.24
C LEU A 438 -20.91 -29.03 6.85
N LYS A 439 -21.16 -27.85 7.43
CA LYS A 439 -22.27 -26.98 7.04
C LYS A 439 -21.76 -25.58 6.69
N GLN A 440 -22.21 -25.08 5.56
CA GLN A 440 -21.79 -23.79 5.04
C GLN A 440 -22.88 -23.22 4.13
N ASP A 441 -23.43 -22.05 4.42
CA ASP A 441 -24.40 -21.34 3.56
C ASP A 441 -25.42 -22.27 2.82
N GLY A 442 -26.20 -23.04 3.58
CA GLY A 442 -27.18 -24.01 3.04
C GLY A 442 -26.59 -25.29 2.41
N PHE A 443 -25.28 -25.35 2.16
CA PHE A 443 -24.55 -26.57 1.81
C PHE A 443 -24.34 -27.45 3.05
N HIS A 444 -24.65 -28.74 2.89
CA HIS A 444 -24.47 -29.75 3.91
C HIS A 444 -23.80 -30.99 3.31
N GLN A 445 -22.66 -31.38 3.87
CA GLN A 445 -22.02 -32.64 3.49
C GLN A 445 -21.50 -33.35 4.72
N PHE A 446 -21.54 -34.68 4.69
CA PHE A 446 -21.00 -35.51 5.75
C PHE A 446 -20.14 -36.64 5.21
N ARG A 447 -19.17 -37.08 6.01
CA ARG A 447 -18.37 -38.29 5.77
C ARG A 447 -18.20 -39.08 7.07
N LYS A 448 -18.11 -40.40 6.94
CA LYS A 448 -17.88 -41.31 8.06
C LYS A 448 -16.38 -41.56 8.25
N PHE A 449 -15.95 -41.69 9.49
CA PHE A 449 -14.60 -42.11 9.85
C PHE A 449 -14.62 -42.97 11.12
N ALA A 450 -13.60 -43.79 11.31
CA ALA A 450 -13.49 -44.66 12.48
C ALA A 450 -12.52 -44.07 13.51
N VAL A 451 -12.89 -44.14 14.78
CA VAL A 451 -12.02 -43.87 15.93
C VAL A 451 -11.79 -45.17 16.68
N ILE A 452 -10.54 -45.45 17.03
CA ILE A 452 -10.13 -46.68 17.72
C ILE A 452 -9.27 -46.29 18.93
N HIS A 453 -9.73 -46.64 20.13
CA HIS A 453 -8.90 -46.66 21.34
C HIS A 453 -8.11 -47.97 21.38
N GLU A 454 -6.78 -47.84 21.41
CA GLU A 454 -5.85 -48.94 21.69
C GLU A 454 -5.42 -48.96 23.16
#